data_AF-A0A812KDX0-F1
#
_entry.id   AF-A0A812KDX0-F1
#
_cell.length_a   1.000
_cell.length_b   1.000
_cell.length_c   1.000
_cell.angle_alpha   90.00
_cell.angle_beta   90.00
_cell.angle_gamma   90.00
#
_symmetry.space_group_name_H-M   'P 1'
#
loop_
_entity.id
_entity.type
_entity.pdbx_description
1 polymer ?
#
loop_
_entity_poly.entity_id
_entity_poly.type
_entity_poly.pdbx_seq_one_letter_code
_entity_poly.pdbx_strand_id
1 'polypeptide(L)'
;PFLPGGGSMPIAVAKVLGGLALCLAAALFTWLQMCRSTEDPPPSHVLFLTGKYKEPYRFFETERLLRKTAITFIGGLLPIAASPALQMGCLGVIVLISLTLYMFCQPYNNKAWNRTEISLLLMSAFLIVIVAT
;
A
#
# COMPACT_ATOMS: atom_id res chain seq x y z
N PRO A 1 4.14 -7.01 -41.24
CA PRO A 1 4.06 -8.32 -40.54
C PRO A 1 5.40 -8.67 -39.85
N PHE A 2 5.29 -9.26 -38.65
CA PHE A 2 6.34 -9.92 -37.83
C PHE A 2 7.30 -9.03 -37.03
N LEU A 3 6.83 -8.54 -35.88
CA LEU A 3 7.69 -8.31 -34.70
C LEU A 3 8.18 -9.68 -34.18
N PRO A 4 9.49 -9.88 -33.96
CA PRO A 4 10.01 -11.16 -33.50
C PRO A 4 9.86 -11.32 -31.98
N GLY A 5 9.33 -12.47 -31.56
CA GLY A 5 9.79 -13.16 -30.34
C GLY A 5 9.17 -12.76 -28.99
N GLY A 6 7.87 -12.96 -28.81
CA GLY A 6 7.11 -12.74 -27.56
C GLY A 6 7.33 -13.74 -26.41
N GLY A 7 8.57 -14.18 -26.14
CA GLY A 7 8.85 -15.21 -25.12
C GLY A 7 9.53 -14.73 -23.83
N SER A 8 10.21 -13.58 -23.83
CA SER A 8 11.11 -13.15 -22.72
C SER A 8 10.55 -12.06 -21.81
N MET A 9 9.61 -11.24 -22.31
CA MET A 9 8.95 -10.17 -21.56
C MET A 9 8.25 -10.63 -20.27
N PRO A 10 7.43 -11.70 -20.25
CA PRO A 10 6.72 -12.08 -19.02
C PRO A 10 7.68 -12.56 -17.92
N ILE A 11 8.80 -13.19 -18.29
CA ILE A 11 9.79 -13.70 -17.33
C ILE A 11 10.63 -12.56 -16.74
N ALA A 12 11.04 -11.59 -17.56
CA ALA A 12 11.77 -10.42 -17.08
C ALA A 12 10.91 -9.55 -16.15
N VAL A 13 9.65 -9.33 -16.52
CA VAL A 13 8.66 -8.61 -15.71
C VAL A 13 8.41 -9.34 -14.38
N ALA A 14 8.20 -10.66 -14.42
CA ALA A 14 8.02 -11.47 -13.21
C ALA A 14 9.24 -11.43 -12.28
N LYS A 15 10.46 -11.45 -12.82
CA LYS A 15 11.70 -11.33 -12.01
C LYS A 15 11.82 -9.97 -11.33
N VAL A 16 11.54 -8.87 -12.05
CA VAL A 16 11.57 -7.51 -11.49
C VAL A 16 10.51 -7.36 -10.38
N LEU A 17 9.30 -7.88 -10.62
CA LEU A 17 8.21 -7.83 -9.66
C LEU A 17 8.50 -8.70 -8.42
N GLY A 18 9.06 -9.89 -8.60
CA GLY A 18 9.51 -10.74 -7.50
C GLY A 18 10.62 -10.09 -6.67
N GLY A 19 11.60 -9.44 -7.32
CA GLY A 19 12.65 -8.69 -6.65
C GLY A 19 12.10 -7.51 -5.84
N LEU A 20 11.18 -6.73 -6.42
CA LEU A 20 10.46 -5.67 -5.71
C LEU A 20 9.72 -6.22 -4.49
N ALA A 21 8.96 -7.29 -4.65
CA ALA A 21 8.21 -7.91 -3.54
C ALA A 21 9.13 -8.37 -2.40
N LEU A 22 10.30 -8.94 -2.70
CA LEU A 22 11.30 -9.30 -1.70
C LEU A 22 11.92 -8.08 -1.00
N CYS A 23 12.29 -7.04 -1.75
CA CYS A 23 12.78 -5.79 -1.17
C CYS A 23 11.75 -5.14 -0.25
N LEU A 24 10.47 -5.21 -0.62
CA LEU A 24 9.35 -4.69 0.16
C LEU A 24 9.11 -5.55 1.41
N ALA A 25 9.16 -6.87 1.31
CA ALA A 25 9.08 -7.76 2.47
C ALA A 25 10.22 -7.51 3.45
N ALA A 26 11.45 -7.31 2.95
CA ALA A 26 12.60 -6.96 3.77
C ALA A 26 12.41 -5.58 4.44
N ALA A 27 11.98 -4.56 3.70
CA ALA A 27 11.70 -3.23 4.23
C ALA A 27 10.62 -3.27 5.33
N LEU A 28 9.52 -3.97 5.09
CA LEU A 28 8.44 -4.15 6.08
C LEU A 28 8.92 -4.91 7.31
N PHE A 29 9.71 -5.96 7.13
CA PHE A 29 10.28 -6.71 8.24
C PHE A 29 11.22 -5.82 9.07
N THR A 30 12.14 -5.09 8.43
CA THR A 30 13.04 -4.16 9.15
C THR A 30 12.26 -3.07 9.87
N TRP A 31 11.19 -2.56 9.27
CA TRP A 31 10.36 -1.54 9.87
C TRP A 31 9.55 -2.06 11.07
N LEU A 32 8.99 -3.26 10.97
CA LEU A 32 8.32 -3.94 12.09
C LEU A 32 9.27 -4.21 13.26
N GLN A 33 10.52 -4.57 12.96
CA GLN A 33 11.57 -4.73 13.98
C GLN A 33 11.90 -3.39 14.63
N MET A 34 12.07 -2.32 13.84
CA MET A 34 12.31 -0.97 14.37
C MET A 34 11.15 -0.45 15.23
N CYS A 35 9.89 -0.69 14.84
CA CYS A 35 8.72 -0.32 15.65
C CYS A 35 8.58 -1.16 16.93
N ARG A 36 9.22 -2.33 17.01
CA ARG A 36 9.27 -3.19 18.20
C ARG A 36 10.50 -2.94 19.07
N SER A 37 11.47 -2.18 18.59
CA SER A 37 12.68 -1.85 19.35
C SER A 37 12.31 -1.09 20.62
N THR A 38 12.68 -1.64 21.77
CA THR A 38 12.53 -1.05 23.10
C THR A 38 13.72 -0.14 23.47
N GLU A 39 14.43 0.41 22.48
CA GLU A 39 15.47 1.41 22.73
C GLU A 39 14.85 2.70 23.27
N ASP A 40 15.40 3.19 24.39
CA ASP A 40 14.94 4.42 25.05
C ASP A 40 16.12 5.41 25.13
N PRO A 41 16.08 6.56 24.44
CA PRO A 41 14.97 7.06 23.62
C PRO A 41 14.87 6.39 22.23
N PRO A 42 13.67 6.34 21.62
CA PRO A 42 13.47 5.76 20.31
C PRO A 42 14.28 6.52 19.24
N PRO A 43 14.77 5.84 18.18
CA PRO A 43 15.57 6.46 17.14
C PRO A 43 14.86 7.65 16.48
N SER A 44 15.59 8.75 16.25
CA SER A 44 15.04 10.03 15.75
C SER A 44 14.25 9.91 14.45
N HIS A 45 14.67 9.02 13.54
CA HIS A 45 13.99 8.76 12.27
C HIS A 45 12.64 8.06 12.47
N VAL A 46 12.54 7.15 13.44
CA VAL A 46 11.26 6.50 13.81
C VAL A 46 10.34 7.53 14.46
N LEU A 47 10.86 8.40 15.31
CA LEU A 47 10.08 9.45 15.96
C LEU A 47 9.49 10.44 14.95
N PHE A 48 10.27 10.84 13.94
CA PHE A 48 9.80 11.74 12.88
C PHE A 48 8.61 11.14 12.09
N LEU A 49 8.69 9.85 11.76
CA LEU A 49 7.67 9.17 10.96
C LEU A 49 6.45 8.77 11.80
N THR A 50 6.66 8.34 13.04
CA THR A 50 5.57 7.85 13.91
C THR A 50 4.94 8.91 14.79
N GLY A 51 5.57 10.09 14.95
CA GLY A 51 5.12 11.14 15.88
C GLY A 51 3.75 11.76 15.56
N LYS A 52 3.22 11.55 14.35
CA LYS A 52 1.87 11.99 13.96
C LYS A 52 0.77 11.02 14.41
N TYR A 53 1.14 9.79 14.74
CA TYR A 53 0.23 8.72 15.16
C TYR A 53 0.14 8.65 16.68
N LYS A 54 -0.96 8.07 17.19
CA LYS A 54 -1.05 7.69 18.60
C LYS A 54 -0.08 6.53 18.85
N GLU A 55 0.50 6.47 20.05
CA GLU A 55 1.37 5.37 20.54
C GLU A 55 0.91 3.96 20.11
N PRO A 56 -0.35 3.53 20.36
CA PRO A 56 -0.79 2.18 19.98
C PRO A 56 -0.93 1.96 18.46
N TYR A 57 -0.91 3.02 17.66
CA TYR A 57 -1.16 2.97 16.21
C TYR A 57 0.05 3.37 15.37
N ARG A 58 1.27 3.33 15.91
CA ARG A 58 2.51 3.57 15.14
C ARG A 58 2.66 2.64 13.93
N PHE A 59 2.11 1.43 14.01
CA PHE A 59 2.09 0.46 12.91
C PHE A 59 1.23 0.89 11.70
N PHE A 60 0.42 1.95 11.82
CA PHE A 60 -0.34 2.48 10.67
C PHE A 60 0.55 3.09 9.59
N GLU A 61 1.76 3.55 9.92
CA GLU A 61 2.73 3.96 8.90
C GLU A 61 3.11 2.76 8.02
N THR A 62 3.28 1.58 8.62
CA THR A 62 3.52 0.32 7.91
C THR A 62 2.34 -0.06 7.01
N GLU A 63 1.11 0.07 7.50
CA GLU A 63 -0.09 -0.18 6.70
C GLU A 63 -0.17 0.76 5.49
N ARG A 64 0.12 2.04 5.69
CA ARG A 64 0.12 3.05 4.62
C ARG A 64 1.16 2.73 3.54
N LEU A 65 2.37 2.33 3.96
CA LEU A 65 3.43 1.86 3.06
C LEU A 65 3.02 0.61 2.30
N LEU A 66 2.44 -0.39 2.98
CA LEU A 66 1.90 -1.62 2.39
C LEU A 66 0.83 -1.33 1.34
N ARG A 67 -0.12 -0.44 1.64
CA ARG A 67 -1.18 -0.05 0.71
C ARG A 67 -0.63 0.57 -0.56
N LYS A 68 0.23 1.59 -0.44
CA LYS A 68 0.85 2.28 -1.60
C LYS A 68 1.63 1.29 -2.46
N THR A 69 2.34 0.39 -1.81
CA THR A 69 3.11 -0.67 -2.44
C THR A 69 2.22 -1.65 -3.20
N ALA A 70 1.18 -2.19 -2.55
CA ALA A 70 0.29 -3.18 -3.14
C ALA A 70 -0.46 -2.60 -4.36
N ILE A 71 -0.90 -1.34 -4.28
CA ILE A 71 -1.50 -0.61 -5.40
C ILE A 71 -0.52 -0.51 -6.58
N THR A 72 0.72 -0.10 -6.31
CA THR A 72 1.77 0.03 -7.35
C THR A 72 2.09 -1.33 -7.98
N PHE A 73 2.17 -2.37 -7.16
CA PHE A 73 2.48 -3.74 -7.58
C PHE A 73 1.37 -4.31 -8.48
N ILE A 74 0.11 -4.16 -8.10
CA ILE A 74 -1.03 -4.56 -8.93
C ILE A 74 -1.05 -3.77 -10.24
N GLY A 75 -0.78 -2.46 -10.20
CA GLY A 75 -0.69 -1.65 -11.41
C GLY A 75 0.43 -2.06 -12.36
N GLY A 76 1.53 -2.61 -11.84
CA GLY A 76 2.62 -3.16 -12.66
C GLY A 76 2.37 -4.58 -13.15
N LEU A 77 1.69 -5.42 -12.36
CA LEU A 77 1.36 -6.81 -12.71
C LEU A 77 0.22 -6.93 -13.72
N LEU A 78 -0.85 -6.16 -13.52
CA LEU A 78 -2.05 -6.18 -14.33
C LEU A 78 -2.10 -4.88 -15.13
N PRO A 79 -1.64 -4.88 -16.40
CA PRO A 79 -1.86 -3.72 -17.26
C PRO A 79 -3.36 -3.55 -17.51
N ILE A 80 -3.84 -2.30 -17.39
CA ILE A 80 -5.26 -1.93 -17.58
C ILE A 80 -5.80 -2.46 -18.91
N ALA A 81 -4.95 -2.48 -19.95
CA ALA A 81 -5.34 -2.95 -21.28
C ALA A 81 -5.68 -4.46 -21.36
N ALA A 82 -5.21 -5.29 -20.43
CA ALA A 82 -5.43 -6.74 -20.48
C ALA A 82 -6.69 -7.17 -19.71
N SER A 83 -6.93 -6.60 -18.52
CA SER A 83 -8.09 -6.97 -17.68
C SER A 83 -8.45 -5.84 -16.70
N PRO A 84 -9.19 -4.81 -17.13
CA PRO A 84 -9.57 -3.67 -16.28
C PRO A 84 -10.35 -4.08 -15.03
N ALA A 85 -11.34 -4.98 -15.19
CA ALA A 85 -12.22 -5.41 -14.09
C ALA A 85 -11.46 -6.13 -12.97
N LEU A 86 -10.50 -6.99 -13.33
CA LEU A 86 -9.68 -7.72 -12.35
C LEU A 86 -8.75 -6.77 -11.59
N GLN A 87 -8.12 -5.83 -12.29
CA GLN A 87 -7.25 -4.83 -11.68
C GLN A 87 -8.04 -3.93 -10.72
N MET A 88 -9.20 -3.41 -11.15
CA MET A 88 -10.05 -2.57 -10.30
C MET A 88 -10.63 -3.33 -9.11
N GLY A 89 -10.98 -4.61 -9.27
CA GLY A 89 -11.39 -5.48 -8.17
C GLY A 89 -10.30 -5.63 -7.11
N CYS A 90 -9.07 -5.94 -7.51
CA CYS A 90 -7.94 -6.07 -6.58
C CYS A 90 -7.62 -4.75 -5.85
N LEU A 91 -7.63 -3.62 -6.58
CA LEU A 91 -7.44 -2.29 -5.98
C LEU A 91 -8.57 -1.95 -5.00
N GLY A 92 -9.82 -2.29 -5.35
CA GLY A 92 -10.99 -2.08 -4.51
C GLY A 92 -10.90 -2.80 -3.16
N VAL A 93 -10.48 -4.07 -3.17
CA VAL A 93 -10.29 -4.85 -1.93
C VAL A 93 -9.25 -4.19 -1.01
N ILE A 94 -8.12 -3.75 -1.55
CA ILE A 94 -7.08 -3.07 -0.76
C ILE A 94 -7.63 -1.78 -0.14
N VAL A 95 -8.31 -0.96 -0.93
CA VAL A 95 -8.89 0.30 -0.46
C VAL A 95 -9.95 0.05 0.62
N LEU A 96 -10.79 -0.97 0.47
CA LEU A 96 -11.84 -1.31 1.46
C LEU A 96 -11.25 -1.78 2.79
N ILE A 97 -10.21 -2.62 2.77
CA ILE A 97 -9.51 -3.06 3.98
C ILE A 97 -8.93 -1.84 4.71
N SER A 98 -8.23 -0.98 3.97
CA SER A 98 -7.65 0.25 4.49
C SER A 98 -8.70 1.22 5.03
N LEU A 99 -9.82 1.41 4.34
CA LEU A 99 -10.92 2.25 4.80
C LEU A 99 -11.50 1.74 6.12
N THR A 100 -11.72 0.43 6.21
CA THR A 100 -12.23 -0.23 7.43
C THR A 100 -11.29 0.01 8.60
N LEU A 101 -9.98 -0.19 8.42
CA LEU A 101 -8.97 0.08 9.44
C LEU A 101 -8.96 1.55 9.89
N TYR A 102 -9.09 2.50 8.96
CA TYR A 102 -9.13 3.93 9.29
C TYR A 102 -10.40 4.35 10.02
N MET A 103 -11.54 3.75 9.68
CA MET A 103 -12.82 4.00 10.37
C MET A 103 -12.79 3.51 11.82
N PHE A 104 -12.19 2.34 12.09
CA PHE A 104 -12.11 1.76 13.43
C PHE A 104 -10.99 2.37 14.30
N CYS A 105 -9.78 2.51 13.78
CA CYS A 105 -8.62 2.84 14.62
C CYS A 105 -8.35 4.34 14.75
N GLN A 106 -8.71 5.16 13.74
CA GLN A 106 -8.43 6.61 13.71
C GLN A 106 -7.01 6.96 14.22
N PRO A 107 -5.97 6.54 13.48
CA PRO A 107 -4.62 6.41 14.00
C PRO A 107 -3.91 7.74 14.26
N TYR A 108 -4.32 8.83 13.59
CA TYR A 108 -3.72 10.15 13.80
C TYR A 108 -4.15 10.79 15.12
N ASN A 109 -3.25 11.56 15.72
CA ASN A 109 -3.54 12.36 16.92
C ASN A 109 -4.59 13.45 16.64
N ASN A 110 -4.55 14.03 15.44
CA ASN A 110 -5.48 15.08 15.03
C ASN A 110 -6.63 14.50 14.17
N LYS A 111 -7.87 14.77 14.61
CA LYS A 111 -9.11 14.29 13.98
C LYS A 111 -9.30 14.77 12.55
N ALA A 112 -8.79 15.95 12.18
CA ALA A 112 -8.88 16.47 10.82
C ALA A 112 -8.16 15.55 9.82
N TRP A 113 -6.95 15.08 10.17
CA TRP A 113 -6.18 14.16 9.34
C TRP A 113 -6.87 12.79 9.16
N ASN A 114 -7.47 12.27 10.23
CA ASN A 114 -8.27 11.04 10.15
C ASN A 114 -9.46 11.22 9.18
N ARG A 115 -10.18 12.34 9.26
CA ARG A 115 -11.29 12.65 8.35
C ARG A 115 -10.82 12.76 6.91
N THR A 116 -9.73 13.49 6.65
CA THR A 116 -9.20 13.66 5.30
C THR A 116 -8.80 12.31 4.69
N GLU A 117 -8.10 11.45 5.43
CA GLU A 117 -7.70 10.14 4.91
C GLU A 117 -8.91 9.23 4.64
N ILE A 118 -9.91 9.22 5.53
CA ILE A 118 -11.17 8.48 5.32
C ILE A 118 -11.89 9.00 4.07
N SER A 119 -11.99 10.33 3.91
CA SER A 119 -12.60 10.93 2.72
C SER A 119 -11.85 10.56 1.44
N LEU A 120 -10.51 10.58 1.45
CA LEU A 120 -9.69 10.16 0.30
C LEU A 120 -9.92 8.69 -0.04
N LEU A 121 -9.97 7.82 0.96
CA LEU A 121 -10.24 6.39 0.78
C LEU A 121 -11.65 6.14 0.24
N LEU A 122 -12.66 6.84 0.75
CA LEU A 122 -14.03 6.79 0.22
C LEU A 122 -14.11 7.25 -1.23
N MET A 123 -13.47 8.38 -1.56
CA MET A 123 -13.43 8.88 -2.94
C MET A 123 -12.73 7.89 -3.87
N SER A 124 -11.62 7.27 -3.42
CA SER A 124 -10.93 6.27 -4.21
C SER A 124 -11.78 5.02 -4.44
N ALA A 125 -12.50 4.53 -3.42
CA ALA A 125 -13.42 3.41 -3.55
C ALA A 125 -14.57 3.74 -4.52
N PHE A 126 -15.13 4.94 -4.43
CA PHE A 126 -16.17 5.41 -5.34
C PHE A 126 -15.69 5.45 -6.80
N LEU A 127 -14.50 6.00 -7.05
CA LEU A 127 -13.90 6.02 -8.38
C LEU A 127 -13.62 4.62 -8.92
N ILE A 128 -13.16 3.69 -8.07
CA ILE A 128 -12.96 2.28 -8.46
C ILE A 128 -14.27 1.64 -8.89
N VAL A 129 -15.37 1.89 -8.17
CA VAL A 129 -16.70 1.37 -8.53
C VAL A 129 -17.14 1.94 -9.88
N ILE A 130 -17.00 3.25 -10.12
CA ILE A 130 -17.38 3.87 -11.39
C ILE A 130 -16.65 3.23 -12.58
N VAL A 131 -15.36 2.94 -12.44
CA VAL A 131 -14.57 2.37 -13.54
C VAL A 131 -14.78 0.85 -13.66
N ALA A 132 -15.21 0.18 -12.60
CA ALA A 132 -15.49 -1.25 -12.60
C ALA A 132 -16.88 -1.59 -13.18
N THR A 133 -17.81 -0.63 -13.20
CA THR A 133 -19.15 -0.73 -13.83
C THR A 133 -19.12 -0.31 -15.29
#